data_AF-A0A7X9D2M8-F1
#
_entry.id   AF-A0A7X9D2M8-F1
#
_cell.length_a   1.000
_cell.length_b   1.000
_cell.length_c   1.000
_cell.angle_alpha   90.00
_cell.angle_beta   90.00
_cell.angle_gamma   90.00
#
_symmetry.space_group_name_H-M   'P 1'
#
loop_
_entity.id
_entity.type
_entity.pdbx_description
1 polymer ?
#
loop_
_entity_poly.entity_id
_entity_poly.type
_entity_poly.pdbx_seq_one_letter_code
_entity_poly.pdbx_strand_id
1 'polypeptide(L)' 'MKKRLFVLAIVFVITAAFMPRGFATELPLRVVVNGEKVIFPDIQPYIDSQSRTMVPSRFVGEEL' A
#
# COMPACT_ATOMS: atom_id res chain seq x y z
N MET A 1 21.72 30.95 -27.01
CA MET A 1 21.67 29.55 -26.56
C MET A 1 21.52 29.41 -25.05
N LYS A 2 22.31 30.13 -24.23
CA LYS A 2 22.23 30.10 -22.75
C LYS A 2 20.83 30.37 -22.15
N LYS A 3 20.07 31.34 -22.69
CA LYS A 3 18.70 31.64 -22.23
C LYS A 3 17.70 30.51 -22.51
N ARG A 4 17.81 29.84 -23.66
CA ARG A 4 16.96 28.68 -24.00
C ARG A 4 17.31 27.47 -23.13
N LEU A 5 18.60 27.28 -22.84
CA LEU A 5 19.07 26.24 -21.93
C LEU A 5 18.56 26.47 -20.49
N PHE A 6 18.53 27.72 -20.05
CA PHE A 6 18.00 28.09 -18.73
C PHE A 6 16.49 27.84 -18.62
N VAL A 7 15.73 28.17 -19.67
CA VAL A 7 14.29 27.87 -19.74
C VAL A 7 14.05 26.36 -19.73
N LEU A 8 14.84 25.58 -20.48
CA LEU A 8 14.72 24.12 -20.50
C LEU A 8 15.02 23.51 -19.12
N ALA A 9 16.02 24.02 -18.41
CA ALA A 9 16.37 23.58 -17.07
C ALA A 9 15.26 23.87 -16.05
N ILE A 10 14.63 25.04 -16.13
CA ILE A 10 13.47 25.39 -15.28
C ILE A 10 12.30 24.45 -15.54
N VAL A 11 11.97 24.19 -16.82
CA VAL A 11 10.90 23.26 -17.18
C VAL A 11 11.18 21.86 -16.64
N PHE A 12 12.41 21.38 -16.74
CA PHE A 12 12.81 20.07 -16.21
C PHE A 12 12.64 19.97 -14.69
N VAL A 13 13.06 21.00 -13.94
CA VAL A 13 12.90 21.06 -12.48
C VAL A 13 11.43 21.08 -12.08
N ILE A 14 10.61 21.86 -12.78
CA ILE A 14 9.16 21.92 -12.55
C ILE A 14 8.55 20.53 -12.81
N THR A 15 8.86 19.89 -13.93
CA THR A 15 8.31 18.55 -14.24
C THR A 15 8.71 17.49 -13.21
N ALA A 16 9.94 17.55 -12.68
CA ALA A 16 10.38 16.62 -11.64
C ALA A 16 9.71 16.89 -10.29
N ALA A 17 9.47 18.17 -9.95
CA ALA A 17 8.81 18.56 -8.70
C ALA A 17 7.32 18.18 -8.66
N PHE A 18 6.64 18.20 -9.82
CA PHE A 18 5.22 17.88 -9.96
C PHE A 18 4.95 16.44 -10.44
N MET A 19 5.96 15.57 -10.48
CA MET A 19 5.71 14.16 -10.77
C MET A 19 4.78 13.56 -9.69
N PRO A 20 3.69 12.87 -10.08
CA PRO A 20 2.85 12.17 -9.13
C PRO A 20 3.71 11.13 -8.41
N ARG A 21 3.91 11.33 -7.11
CA ARG A 21 4.48 10.30 -6.26
C ARG A 21 3.42 9.24 -6.12
N GLY A 22 3.72 8.01 -6.55
CA GLY A 22 2.82 6.89 -6.36
C GLY A 22 2.48 6.77 -4.87
N PHE A 23 1.22 6.96 -4.52
CA PHE A 23 0.74 6.63 -3.19
C PHE A 23 0.52 5.12 -3.17
N ALA A 24 1.42 4.39 -2.49
CA ALA A 24 1.12 3.02 -2.09
C ALA A 24 0.04 3.12 -1.00
N THR A 25 -1.23 2.98 -1.39
CA THR A 25 -2.30 2.80 -0.43
C THR A 25 -2.14 1.41 0.18
N GLU A 26 -1.86 1.36 1.48
CA GLU A 26 -1.99 0.14 2.26
C GLU A 26 -3.48 -0.20 2.33
N LEU A 27 -3.91 -1.14 1.47
CA LEU A 27 -5.25 -1.68 1.54
C LEU A 27 -5.35 -2.56 2.80
N PRO A 28 -6.36 -2.37 3.66
CA PRO A 28 -6.54 -3.22 4.82
C PRO A 28 -6.76 -4.68 4.36
N LEU A 29 -6.05 -5.61 4.99
CA LEU A 29 -6.21 -7.03 4.70
C LEU A 29 -7.63 -7.49 5.07
N ARG A 30 -8.19 -8.36 4.23
CA ARG A 30 -9.51 -8.98 4.44
C ARG A 30 -9.35 -10.49 4.42
N VAL A 31 -9.88 -11.15 5.44
CA VAL A 31 -10.00 -12.62 5.49
C VAL A 31 -11.45 -13.00 5.22
N VAL A 32 -11.64 -14.00 4.36
CA VAL A 32 -12.94 -14.53 3.98
C VAL A 32 -12.87 -16.05 4.14
N VAL A 33 -13.81 -16.64 4.87
CA VAL A 33 -13.96 -18.08 5.06
C VAL A 33 -15.35 -18.47 4.60
N ASN A 34 -15.47 -19.48 3.73
CA ASN A 34 -16.75 -19.93 3.17
C ASN A 34 -17.63 -18.83 2.53
N GLY A 35 -17.02 -17.75 2.04
CA GLY A 35 -17.72 -16.61 1.45
C GLY A 35 -18.13 -15.52 2.45
N GLU A 36 -17.91 -15.73 3.74
CA GLU A 36 -18.21 -14.76 4.80
C GLU A 36 -16.94 -14.04 5.28
N LYS A 37 -17.07 -12.73 5.55
CA LYS A 37 -15.97 -11.91 6.03
C LYS A 37 -15.76 -12.15 7.52
N VAL A 38 -14.56 -12.60 7.88
CA VAL A 38 -14.16 -12.77 9.29
C VAL A 38 -13.81 -11.42 9.90
N ILE A 39 -14.33 -11.15 11.10
CA ILE A 39 -14.08 -9.91 11.86
C ILE A 39 -13.10 -10.22 13.00
N PHE A 40 -11.97 -9.51 13.02
CA PHE A 40 -10.98 -9.61 14.08
C PHE A 40 -11.14 -8.44 15.09
N PRO A 41 -11.78 -8.65 16.26
CA PRO A 41 -11.97 -7.61 17.28
C PRO A 41 -10.67 -7.19 17.97
N ASP A 42 -9.71 -8.11 18.13
CA ASP A 42 -8.51 -7.88 18.94
C ASP A 42 -7.33 -7.39 18.09
N ILE A 43 -6.93 -8.19 17.09
CA ILE A 43 -5.73 -7.96 16.27
C ILE A 43 -6.07 -8.21 14.82
N GLN A 44 -5.86 -7.20 13.97
CA GLN A 44 -6.02 -7.34 12.52
C GLN A 44 -4.88 -8.17 11.91
N PRO A 45 -5.16 -8.97 10.87
CA PRO A 45 -4.12 -9.59 10.06
C PRO A 45 -3.16 -8.54 9.50
N TYR A 46 -1.88 -8.91 9.34
CA TYR A 46 -0.87 -8.03 8.78
C TYR A 46 0.17 -8.80 7.96
N ILE A 47 0.93 -8.09 7.13
CA ILE A 47 2.09 -8.65 6.42
C ILE A 47 3.34 -8.32 7.23
N ASP A 48 4.14 -9.35 7.56
CA ASP A 48 5.39 -9.15 8.30
C ASP A 48 6.54 -8.69 7.39
N SER A 49 7.70 -8.37 7.98
CA SER A 49 8.90 -7.94 7.25
C SER A 49 9.46 -8.99 6.27
N GLN A 50 9.05 -10.25 6.41
CA GLN A 50 9.42 -11.35 5.53
C GLN A 50 8.34 -11.61 4.47
N SER A 51 7.40 -10.66 4.28
CA SER A 51 6.29 -10.77 3.32
C SER A 51 5.34 -11.94 3.60
N ARG A 52 5.20 -12.37 4.86
CA ARG A 52 4.27 -13.41 5.28
C ARG A 52 2.99 -12.79 5.82
N THR A 53 1.85 -13.40 5.50
CA THR A 53 0.56 -12.99 6.07
C THR A 53 0.38 -13.62 7.45
N MET A 54 0.32 -12.80 8.48
CA MET A 54 0.08 -13.21 9.86
C MET A 54 -1.42 -13.07 10.16
N VAL A 55 -2.07 -14.19 10.48
CA VAL A 55 -3.51 -14.25 10.82
C VAL A 55 -3.67 -14.94 12.17
N PRO A 56 -4.49 -14.41 13.10
CA PRO A 56 -4.77 -15.08 14.36
C PRO A 56 -5.47 -16.44 14.15
N SER A 57 -4.91 -17.51 14.71
CA SER A 57 -5.40 -18.88 14.48
C SER A 57 -6.80 -19.15 15.02
N ARG A 58 -7.19 -18.50 16.13
CA ARG A 58 -8.48 -18.71 16.80
C ARG A 58 -9.67 -18.51 15.85
N PHE A 59 -9.71 -17.38 15.15
CA PHE A 59 -10.82 -17.04 14.26
C PHE A 59 -10.84 -17.90 12.99
N VAL A 60 -9.68 -18.33 12.51
CA VAL A 60 -9.64 -19.28 11.38
C VAL A 60 -10.15 -20.65 11.83
N GLY A 61 -9.78 -21.11 13.02
CA GLY A 61 -10.24 -22.38 13.57
C GLY A 61 -11.71 -22.41 13.99
N GLU A 62 -12.29 -21.27 14.39
CA GLU A 62 -13.72 -21.16 14.72
C GLU A 62 -14.62 -21.20 13.47
N GLU A 63 -14.09 -20.86 12.29
CA GLU A 63 -14.83 -20.79 11.02
C GLU A 63 -14.63 -22.00 10.08
N LEU A 64 -13.76 -22.95 10.47
CA LEU A 64 -13.47 -24.20 9.73
C LEU A 64 -14.34 -25.36 10.25
#